data_AF-A0A957F4F6-F1
#
_entry.id   AF-A0A957F4F6-F1
#
_cell.length_a   1.000
_cell.length_b   1.000
_cell.length_c   1.000
_cell.angle_alpha   90.00
_cell.angle_beta   90.00
_cell.angle_gamma   90.00
#
_symmetry.space_group_name_H-M   'P 1'
#
loop_
_entity.id
_entity.type
_entity.pdbx_description
1 polymer ?
#
loop_
_entity_poly.entity_id
_entity_poly.type
_entity_poly.pdbx_seq_one_letter_code
_entity_poly.pdbx_strand_id
1 'polypeptide(L)'
;MLALSLAGLAVLGAGVQVYAYAQRDETRPAEAAIVLGAAVFGARPSPVLRERLNHAIALYKAGTVQVLIFTGGQGDPDEAAEADVAAAYALAQGVPQEAILRETTSTNTLENLTNARQIAAANGLDTFLIVSTPFHMKRAMAIAADLGMEA
;
A
#
# COMPACT_ATOMS: atom_id res chain seq x y z
N MET A 1 -24.24 20.95 -27.12
CA MET A 1 -24.37 19.48 -27.00
C MET A 1 -23.05 18.74 -27.25
N LEU A 2 -22.26 19.06 -28.29
CA LEU A 2 -20.99 18.36 -28.58
C LEU A 2 -19.89 18.41 -27.48
N ALA A 3 -19.77 19.52 -26.74
CA ALA A 3 -18.77 19.66 -25.68
C ALA A 3 -19.11 18.82 -24.43
N LEU A 4 -20.41 18.68 -24.12
CA LEU A 4 -20.92 17.83 -23.02
C LEU A 4 -20.71 16.34 -23.33
N SER A 5 -20.82 15.93 -24.59
CA SER A 5 -20.52 14.56 -25.02
C SER A 5 -19.02 14.23 -24.97
N LEU A 6 -18.13 15.18 -25.29
CA LEU A 6 -16.67 15.00 -25.18
C LEU A 6 -16.20 14.91 -23.72
N ALA A 7 -16.73 15.77 -22.84
CA ALA A 7 -16.46 15.68 -21.40
C ALA A 7 -17.00 14.38 -20.80
N GLY A 8 -18.20 13.94 -21.21
CA GLY A 8 -18.76 12.64 -20.83
C GLY A 8 -17.89 11.46 -21.28
N LEU A 9 -17.38 11.48 -22.51
CA LEU A 9 -16.48 10.45 -23.02
C LEU A 9 -15.12 10.43 -22.29
N ALA A 10 -14.60 11.60 -21.93
CA ALA A 10 -13.33 11.72 -21.19
C ALA A 10 -13.46 11.22 -19.74
N VAL A 11 -14.55 11.55 -19.06
CA VAL A 11 -14.85 11.05 -17.70
C VAL A 11 -15.08 9.53 -17.72
N LEU A 12 -15.83 9.02 -18.70
CA LEU A 12 -16.01 7.57 -18.89
C LEU A 12 -14.68 6.88 -19.24
N GLY A 13 -13.86 7.47 -20.11
CA GLY A 13 -12.55 6.93 -20.49
C GLY A 13 -11.58 6.86 -19.31
N ALA A 14 -11.55 7.90 -18.45
CA ALA A 14 -10.77 7.88 -17.21
C ALA A 14 -11.30 6.82 -16.24
N GLY A 15 -12.63 6.70 -16.10
CA GLY A 15 -13.27 5.65 -15.30
C GLY A 15 -12.93 4.24 -15.77
N VAL A 16 -12.95 3.99 -17.08
CA VAL A 16 -12.56 2.71 -17.69
C VAL A 16 -11.08 2.41 -17.46
N GLN A 17 -10.19 3.40 -17.56
CA GLN A 17 -8.77 3.21 -17.27
C GLN A 17 -8.52 2.87 -15.80
N VAL A 18 -9.19 3.55 -14.87
CA VAL A 18 -9.11 3.23 -13.43
C VAL A 18 -9.67 1.84 -13.15
N TYR A 19 -10.80 1.46 -13.76
CA TYR A 19 -11.41 0.14 -13.60
C TYR A 19 -10.54 -0.96 -14.19
N ALA A 20 -10.03 -0.79 -15.41
CA ALA A 20 -9.16 -1.76 -16.06
C ALA A 20 -7.85 -1.95 -15.29
N TYR A 21 -7.29 -0.88 -14.73
CA TYR A 21 -6.12 -0.94 -13.87
C TYR A 21 -6.42 -1.62 -12.52
N ALA A 22 -7.61 -1.38 -11.96
CA ALA A 22 -8.07 -2.06 -10.74
C ALA A 22 -8.29 -3.57 -10.92
N GLN A 23 -8.54 -4.02 -12.15
CA GLN A 23 -8.79 -5.43 -12.51
C GLN A 23 -7.52 -6.18 -12.94
N ARG A 24 -6.35 -5.52 -12.96
CA ARG A 24 -5.09 -6.23 -13.18
C ARG A 24 -4.67 -6.91 -11.90
N ASP A 25 -4.86 -8.21 -11.87
CA ASP A 25 -4.34 -9.08 -10.82
C ASP A 25 -2.89 -9.46 -11.18
N GLU A 26 -1.95 -8.70 -10.65
CA GLU A 26 -0.51 -8.98 -10.76
C GLU A 26 0.00 -9.78 -9.55
N THR A 27 -0.92 -10.41 -8.80
CA THR A 27 -0.57 -11.21 -7.62
C THR A 27 0.33 -12.37 -8.03
N ARG A 28 1.56 -12.33 -7.52
CA ARG A 28 2.57 -13.38 -7.63
C ARG A 28 3.15 -13.65 -6.25
N PRO A 29 3.68 -14.86 -5.99
CA PRO A 29 4.44 -15.10 -4.76
C PRO A 29 5.57 -14.07 -4.64
N ALA A 30 5.68 -13.46 -3.47
CA ALA A 30 6.72 -12.51 -3.13
C ALA A 30 7.14 -12.70 -1.67
N GLU A 31 8.29 -12.19 -1.29
CA GLU A 31 8.77 -12.28 0.09
C GLU A 31 8.02 -11.31 0.99
N ALA A 32 7.69 -10.12 0.48
CA ALA A 32 7.00 -9.08 1.25
C ALA A 32 5.80 -8.46 0.52
N ALA A 33 4.83 -7.98 1.29
CA ALA A 33 3.89 -6.95 0.84
C ALA A 33 4.26 -5.60 1.47
N ILE A 34 4.56 -4.61 0.65
CA ILE A 34 4.75 -3.22 1.05
C ILE A 34 3.39 -2.53 1.02
N VAL A 35 2.86 -2.19 2.19
CA VAL A 35 1.52 -1.63 2.35
C VAL A 35 1.65 -0.13 2.56
N LEU A 36 1.20 0.63 1.56
CA LEU A 36 1.27 2.08 1.62
C LEU A 36 0.28 2.66 2.63
N GLY A 37 0.77 3.62 3.41
CA GLY A 37 -0.02 4.47 4.29
C GLY A 37 -1.15 5.23 3.59
N ALA A 38 -2.14 5.67 4.38
CA ALA A 38 -3.26 6.47 3.92
C ALA A 38 -3.68 7.53 4.96
N ALA A 39 -4.39 7.12 6.00
CA ALA A 39 -4.81 7.97 7.11
C ALA A 39 -5.19 7.10 8.30
N VAL A 40 -5.02 7.64 9.50
CA VAL A 40 -5.53 7.08 10.76
C VAL A 40 -6.55 8.04 11.37
N PHE A 41 -7.37 7.53 12.28
CA PHE A 41 -8.31 8.31 13.09
C PHE A 41 -8.03 8.00 14.55
N GLY A 42 -7.10 8.75 15.15
CA GLY A 42 -6.49 8.39 16.43
C GLY A 42 -5.80 7.03 16.36
N ALA A 43 -6.23 6.08 17.19
CA ALA A 43 -5.64 4.73 17.25
C ALA A 43 -6.28 3.71 16.28
N ARG A 44 -7.06 4.15 15.29
CA ARG A 44 -7.76 3.24 14.35
C ARG A 44 -7.40 3.55 12.91
N PRO A 45 -7.27 2.53 12.04
CA PRO A 45 -7.08 2.79 10.62
C PRO A 45 -8.35 3.43 10.04
N SER A 46 -8.16 4.43 9.17
CA SER A 46 -9.24 4.94 8.32
C SER A 46 -9.84 3.81 7.47
N PRO A 47 -11.05 3.96 6.91
CA PRO A 47 -11.63 2.95 6.03
C PRO A 47 -10.70 2.57 4.86
N VAL A 48 -9.99 3.54 4.29
CA VAL A 48 -9.04 3.30 3.19
C VAL A 48 -7.85 2.48 3.67
N LEU A 49 -7.24 2.84 4.80
CA LEU A 49 -6.12 2.09 5.36
C LEU A 49 -6.58 0.67 5.72
N ARG A 50 -7.74 0.53 6.36
CA ARG A 50 -8.32 -0.76 6.75
C ARG A 50 -8.45 -1.73 5.58
N GLU A 51 -8.96 -1.28 4.43
CA GLU A 51 -9.09 -2.17 3.26
C GLU A 51 -7.73 -2.61 2.71
N ARG A 52 -6.73 -1.73 2.71
CA ARG A 52 -5.35 -2.09 2.35
C ARG A 52 -4.79 -3.14 3.31
N LEU A 53 -5.00 -2.96 4.61
CA LEU A 53 -4.56 -3.90 5.64
C LEU A 53 -5.26 -5.26 5.50
N ASN A 54 -6.59 -5.26 5.30
CA ASN A 54 -7.35 -6.49 5.07
C ASN A 54 -6.81 -7.28 3.88
N HIS A 55 -6.53 -6.59 2.77
CA HIS A 55 -5.97 -7.22 1.59
C HIS A 55 -4.56 -7.79 1.84
N ALA A 56 -3.67 -7.00 2.46
CA ALA A 56 -2.32 -7.45 2.81
C ALA A 56 -2.33 -8.67 3.75
N ILE A 57 -3.22 -8.67 4.75
CA ILE A 57 -3.40 -9.79 5.67
C ILE A 57 -3.94 -11.02 4.94
N ALA A 58 -4.83 -10.85 3.96
CA ALA A 58 -5.31 -11.96 3.13
C ALA A 58 -4.18 -12.58 2.30
N LEU A 59 -3.32 -11.75 1.69
CA LEU A 59 -2.12 -12.22 0.96
C LEU A 59 -1.17 -13.00 1.87
N TYR A 60 -0.94 -12.51 3.09
CA TYR A 60 -0.12 -13.21 4.09
C TYR A 60 -0.74 -14.56 4.49
N LYS A 61 -2.03 -14.58 4.84
CA LYS A 61 -2.74 -15.81 5.23
C LYS A 61 -2.84 -16.84 4.12
N ALA A 62 -2.86 -16.39 2.86
CA ALA A 62 -2.80 -17.24 1.68
C ALA A 62 -1.39 -17.79 1.37
N GLY A 63 -0.35 -17.31 2.08
CA GLY A 63 1.05 -17.66 1.81
C GLY A 63 1.61 -17.01 0.55
N THR A 64 0.91 -16.01 -0.01
CA THR A 64 1.39 -15.25 -1.18
C THR A 64 2.56 -14.35 -0.80
N VAL A 65 2.56 -13.83 0.42
CA VAL A 65 3.68 -13.09 1.01
C VAL A 65 4.01 -13.62 2.40
N GLN A 66 5.27 -13.46 2.81
CA GLN A 66 5.76 -13.95 4.10
C GLN A 66 5.93 -12.83 5.12
N VAL A 67 6.14 -11.60 4.66
CA VAL A 67 6.36 -10.42 5.51
C VAL A 67 5.42 -9.28 5.08
N LEU A 68 4.91 -8.54 6.05
CA LEU A 68 4.16 -7.30 5.82
C LEU A 68 5.03 -6.12 6.26
N ILE A 69 5.29 -5.19 5.33
CA ILE A 69 5.99 -3.94 5.61
C ILE A 69 4.96 -2.82 5.59
N PHE A 70 4.55 -2.35 6.76
CA PHE A 70 3.63 -1.22 6.87
C PHE A 70 4.40 0.09 6.84
N THR A 71 3.99 1.01 5.96
CA THR A 71 4.64 2.32 5.80
C THR A 71 3.73 3.45 6.22
N GLY A 72 4.34 4.58 6.59
CA GLY A 72 3.65 5.81 6.93
C GLY A 72 3.96 6.25 8.35
N GLY A 73 4.50 7.46 8.46
CA GLY A 73 4.81 8.11 9.72
C GLY A 73 3.63 8.81 10.35
N GLN A 74 3.93 9.75 11.22
CA GLN A 74 2.94 10.54 11.95
C GLN A 74 2.48 11.72 11.10
N GLY A 75 1.18 11.77 10.78
CA GLY A 75 0.57 12.89 10.04
C GLY A 75 0.25 14.09 10.93
N ASP A 76 -0.34 13.83 12.09
CA ASP A 76 -0.68 14.82 13.12
C ASP A 76 0.08 14.47 14.42
N PRO A 77 0.70 15.44 15.12
CA PRO A 77 1.36 15.22 16.40
C PRO A 77 0.53 14.49 17.48
N ASP A 78 -0.80 14.61 17.41
CA ASP A 78 -1.74 13.96 18.33
C ASP A 78 -2.14 12.53 17.90
N GLU A 79 -1.70 12.07 16.71
CA GLU A 79 -2.00 10.74 16.18
C GLU A 79 -0.79 9.80 16.23
N ALA A 80 -1.05 8.49 16.27
CA ALA A 80 0.03 7.50 16.14
C ALA A 80 0.50 7.42 14.67
N ALA A 81 1.75 6.98 14.44
CA ALA A 81 2.22 6.71 13.10
C ALA A 81 1.34 5.66 12.40
N GLU A 82 1.07 5.86 11.11
CA GLU A 82 0.17 4.99 10.35
C GLU A 82 0.64 3.53 10.37
N ALA A 83 1.95 3.31 10.26
CA ALA A 83 2.57 1.99 10.31
C ALA A 83 2.39 1.29 11.68
N ASP A 84 2.34 2.05 12.78
CA ASP A 84 2.09 1.49 14.11
C ASP A 84 0.64 1.05 14.29
N VAL A 85 -0.31 1.88 13.83
CA VAL A 85 -1.73 1.54 13.81
C VAL A 85 -2.00 0.33 12.92
N ALA A 86 -1.31 0.26 11.77
CA ALA A 86 -1.37 -0.88 10.86
C ALA A 86 -0.84 -2.17 11.48
N ALA A 87 0.30 -2.12 12.16
CA ALA A 87 0.87 -3.27 12.85
C ALA A 87 -0.05 -3.78 13.98
N ALA A 88 -0.58 -2.88 14.80
CA ALA A 88 -1.53 -3.24 15.85
C ALA A 88 -2.79 -3.91 15.29
N TYR A 89 -3.30 -3.40 14.16
CA TYR A 89 -4.42 -4.01 13.45
C TYR A 89 -4.10 -5.42 12.95
N ALA A 90 -2.95 -5.62 12.32
CA ALA A 90 -2.54 -6.93 11.79
C ALA A 90 -2.30 -7.97 12.90
N LEU A 91 -1.68 -7.56 14.01
CA LEU A 91 -1.52 -8.39 15.21
C LEU A 91 -2.89 -8.85 15.74
N ALA A 92 -3.85 -7.94 15.85
CA ALA A 92 -5.22 -8.27 16.28
C ALA A 92 -5.95 -9.22 15.30
N GLN A 93 -5.51 -9.31 14.04
CA GLN A 93 -6.02 -10.23 13.03
C GLN A 93 -5.25 -11.56 12.97
N GLY A 94 -4.31 -11.79 13.88
CA GLY A 94 -3.56 -13.03 14.02
C GLY A 94 -2.30 -13.15 13.14
N VAL A 95 -1.82 -12.04 12.57
CA VAL A 95 -0.48 -12.01 11.97
C VAL A 95 0.55 -11.96 13.10
N PRO A 96 1.56 -12.85 13.13
CA PRO A 96 2.55 -12.87 14.21
C PRO A 96 3.52 -11.69 14.07
N GLN A 97 4.11 -11.26 15.19
CA GLN A 97 4.93 -10.04 15.24
C GLN A 97 6.18 -10.13 14.36
N GLU A 98 6.79 -11.30 14.26
CA GLU A 98 7.96 -11.59 13.43
C GLU A 98 7.69 -11.45 11.92
N ALA A 99 6.42 -11.49 11.49
CA ALA A 99 6.04 -11.27 10.10
C ALA A 99 5.74 -9.79 9.79
N ILE A 100 5.92 -8.88 10.74
CA ILE A 100 5.56 -7.47 10.60
C ILE A 100 6.80 -6.59 10.74
N LEU A 101 7.07 -5.78 9.72
CA LEU A 101 8.04 -4.70 9.72
C LEU A 101 7.30 -3.36 9.65
N ARG A 102 7.83 -2.34 10.33
CA ARG A 102 7.24 -1.01 10.42
C ARG A 102 8.19 0.06 9.93
N GLU A 103 7.66 0.97 9.14
CA GLU A 103 8.35 2.17 8.66
C GLU A 103 7.51 3.39 9.07
N THR A 104 8.00 4.15 10.05
CA THR A 104 7.21 5.18 10.76
C THR A 104 7.72 6.61 10.51
N THR A 105 8.56 6.84 9.50
CA THR A 105 9.17 8.17 9.27
C THR A 105 8.70 8.83 7.97
N SER A 106 8.14 8.07 7.03
CA SER A 106 7.68 8.60 5.75
C SER A 106 6.46 9.52 5.86
N THR A 107 6.51 10.62 5.12
CA THR A 107 5.42 11.62 5.01
C THR A 107 4.78 11.63 3.62
N ASN A 108 5.37 10.93 2.66
CA ASN A 108 4.90 10.89 1.27
C ASN A 108 5.18 9.53 0.60
N THR A 109 4.62 9.33 -0.60
CA THR A 109 4.74 8.05 -1.32
C THR A 109 6.17 7.70 -1.73
N LEU A 110 7.00 8.69 -2.05
CA LEU A 110 8.41 8.47 -2.41
C LEU A 110 9.20 7.97 -1.20
N GLU A 111 9.03 8.61 -0.06
CA GLU A 111 9.63 8.18 1.21
C GLU A 111 9.15 6.79 1.60
N ASN A 112 7.84 6.53 1.53
CA ASN A 112 7.27 5.22 1.84
C ASN A 112 7.98 4.09 1.09
N LEU A 113 8.12 4.22 -0.23
CA LEU A 113 8.74 3.20 -1.07
C LEU A 113 10.27 3.14 -0.86
N THR A 114 10.93 4.29 -0.71
CA THR A 114 12.38 4.36 -0.48
C THR A 114 12.77 3.70 0.83
N ASN A 115 12.06 4.04 1.92
CA ASN A 115 12.33 3.53 3.26
C ASN A 115 11.91 2.07 3.38
N ALA A 116 10.77 1.67 2.80
CA ALA A 116 10.38 0.26 2.74
C ALA A 116 11.41 -0.60 2.01
N ARG A 117 11.98 -0.10 0.90
CA ARG A 117 13.04 -0.80 0.17
C ARG A 117 14.30 -0.98 1.03
N GLN A 118 14.67 0.01 1.82
CA GLN A 118 15.81 -0.09 2.74
C GLN A 118 15.54 -1.13 3.85
N ILE A 119 14.34 -1.12 4.41
CA ILE A 119 13.92 -2.11 5.41
C ILE A 119 13.90 -3.52 4.81
N ALA A 120 13.36 -3.69 3.60
CA ALA A 120 13.35 -4.96 2.88
C ALA A 120 14.79 -5.49 2.66
N ALA A 121 15.68 -4.65 2.14
CA ALA A 121 17.08 -5.01 1.93
C ALA A 121 17.80 -5.39 3.24
N ALA A 122 17.55 -4.67 4.33
CA ALA A 122 18.13 -4.97 5.64
C ALA A 122 17.65 -6.31 6.22
N ASN A 123 16.51 -6.84 5.74
CA ASN A 123 15.94 -8.13 6.12
C ASN A 123 16.13 -9.22 5.04
N GLY A 124 16.90 -8.94 3.97
CA GLY A 124 17.15 -9.89 2.89
C GLY A 124 15.91 -10.22 2.06
N LEU A 125 15.01 -9.26 1.87
CA LEU A 125 13.78 -9.40 1.08
C LEU A 125 13.97 -8.68 -0.26
N ASP A 126 13.89 -9.40 -1.37
CA ASP A 126 14.20 -8.90 -2.72
C ASP A 126 12.97 -8.84 -3.63
N THR A 127 11.91 -9.57 -3.30
CA THR A 127 10.64 -9.59 -4.05
C THR A 127 9.50 -9.02 -3.23
N PHE A 128 8.71 -8.14 -3.84
CA PHE A 128 7.66 -7.41 -3.14
C PHE A 128 6.39 -7.26 -3.98
N LEU A 129 5.25 -7.25 -3.30
CA LEU A 129 3.99 -6.72 -3.83
C LEU A 129 3.73 -5.35 -3.20
N ILE A 130 3.22 -4.39 -3.98
CA ILE A 130 2.75 -3.10 -3.43
C ILE A 130 1.25 -3.18 -3.20
N VAL A 131 0.82 -2.91 -1.98
CA VAL A 131 -0.60 -2.86 -1.59
C VAL A 131 -1.01 -1.41 -1.40
N SER A 132 -1.98 -0.97 -2.21
CA SER A 132 -2.57 0.37 -2.17
C SER A 132 -3.97 0.37 -2.80
N THR A 133 -4.58 1.55 -2.95
CA THR A 133 -5.87 1.74 -3.62
C THR A 133 -5.70 1.95 -5.13
N PRO A 134 -6.67 1.56 -5.98
CA PRO A 134 -6.52 1.62 -7.45
C PRO A 134 -6.09 2.99 -8.02
N PHE A 135 -6.66 4.09 -7.52
CA PHE A 135 -6.33 5.43 -7.98
C PHE A 135 -4.96 5.94 -7.48
N HIS A 136 -4.44 5.37 -6.40
CA HIS A 136 -3.10 5.69 -5.87
C HIS A 136 -2.03 4.80 -6.50
N MET A 137 -2.42 3.62 -6.97
CA MET A 137 -1.51 2.61 -7.48
C MET A 137 -0.72 3.07 -8.72
N LYS A 138 -1.33 3.83 -9.64
CA LYS A 138 -0.60 4.42 -10.78
C LYS A 138 0.62 5.25 -10.33
N ARG A 139 0.47 6.05 -9.28
CA ARG A 139 1.56 6.88 -8.72
C ARG A 139 2.60 6.01 -8.02
N ALA A 140 2.14 5.04 -7.23
CA ALA A 140 3.01 4.13 -6.51
C ALA A 140 3.90 3.33 -7.48
N MET A 141 3.32 2.77 -8.54
CA MET A 141 4.06 2.00 -9.54
C MET A 141 5.04 2.85 -10.36
N ALA A 142 4.68 4.10 -10.69
CA ALA A 142 5.61 5.01 -11.36
C ALA A 142 6.85 5.29 -10.49
N ILE A 143 6.63 5.59 -9.21
CA ILE A 143 7.73 5.82 -8.25
C ILE A 143 8.54 4.53 -8.02
N ALA A 144 7.88 3.38 -7.90
CA ALA A 144 8.55 2.10 -7.75
C ALA A 144 9.47 1.82 -8.95
N ALA A 145 9.01 2.06 -10.17
CA ALA A 145 9.83 1.94 -11.37
C ALA A 145 11.04 2.88 -11.37
N ASP A 146 10.85 4.15 -10.98
CA ASP A 146 11.96 5.13 -10.84
C ASP A 146 12.99 4.71 -9.77
N LEU A 147 12.54 3.98 -8.73
CA LEU A 147 13.40 3.40 -7.68
C LEU A 147 14.01 2.05 -8.08
N GLY A 148 13.71 1.52 -9.27
CA GLY A 148 14.16 0.20 -9.74
C GLY A 148 13.55 -0.96 -8.95
N MET A 149 12.36 -0.77 -8.38
CA MET A 149 11.62 -1.81 -7.66
C MET A 149 10.73 -2.57 -8.64
N GLU A 150 10.99 -3.86 -8.81
CA GLU A 150 10.07 -4.76 -9.52
C GLU A 150 8.98 -5.26 -8.59
N ALA A 151 7.87 -4.52 -8.51
CA ALA A 151 6.69 -4.88 -7.75
C ALA A 151 5.60 -5.46 -8.65
#